data_AF-A0AA35T7T9-F1
#
_entry.id   AF-A0AA35T7T9-F1
#
_cell.length_a   1.000
_cell.length_b   1.000
_cell.length_c   1.000
_cell.angle_alpha   90.00
_cell.angle_beta   90.00
_cell.angle_gamma   90.00
#
_symmetry.space_group_name_H-M   'P 1'
#
loop_
_entity.id
_entity.type
_entity.pdbx_description
1 polymer ?
#
loop_
_entity_poly.entity_id
_entity_poly.type
_entity_poly.pdbx_seq_one_letter_code
_entity_poly.pdbx_strand_id
1 'polypeptide(L)'
;MPGPSLNGRVLAFVEARMPDEMASLIRRHGGVPLGAPVLQEHYLKDSPQVQQAITDVCNGTVGVAIFLTGVGTQAMMETAAAMGCQDEFVASLRNATVVARSPKPARVLRRHKIPIESCRRNPIHPLT
;
A
#
# COMPACT_ATOMS: atom_id res chain seq x y z
N MET A 1 8.68 26.89 -29.79
CA MET A 1 8.98 25.56 -30.36
C MET A 1 7.82 24.64 -30.00
N PRO A 2 7.14 23.98 -30.95
CA PRO A 2 6.25 22.89 -30.57
C PRO A 2 7.05 21.86 -29.76
N GLY A 3 6.47 21.35 -28.67
CA GLY A 3 7.10 20.31 -27.86
C GLY A 3 7.32 19.03 -28.69
N PRO A 4 8.13 18.07 -28.18
CA PRO A 4 8.35 16.81 -28.86
C PRO A 4 7.01 16.10 -29.17
N SER A 5 6.87 15.61 -30.41
CA SER A 5 5.67 14.91 -30.92
C SER A 5 5.94 13.41 -31.05
N LEU A 6 4.89 12.60 -30.85
CA LEU A 6 4.89 11.15 -31.03
C LEU A 6 4.73 10.73 -32.50
N ASN A 7 4.58 11.69 -33.43
CA ASN A 7 4.59 11.48 -34.89
C ASN A 7 3.64 10.37 -35.38
N GLY A 8 2.42 10.33 -34.85
CA GLY A 8 1.38 9.36 -35.25
C GLY A 8 1.65 7.93 -34.81
N ARG A 9 2.68 7.66 -34.00
CA ARG A 9 2.99 6.30 -33.53
C ARG A 9 1.87 5.75 -32.66
N VAL A 10 1.65 4.45 -32.76
CA VAL A 10 0.77 3.70 -31.86
C VAL A 10 1.50 3.44 -30.55
N LEU A 11 0.91 3.86 -29.43
CA LEU A 11 1.45 3.63 -28.09
C LEU A 11 0.51 2.74 -27.29
N ALA A 12 0.97 1.52 -26.99
CA ALA A 12 0.31 0.64 -26.04
C ALA A 12 0.57 1.11 -24.61
N PHE A 13 -0.46 1.12 -23.75
CA PHE A 13 -0.33 1.44 -22.34
C PHE A 13 -1.15 0.48 -21.46
N VAL A 14 -0.66 0.25 -20.24
CA VAL A 14 -1.23 -0.74 -19.30
C VAL A 14 -1.99 -0.12 -18.13
N GLU A 15 -2.13 1.21 -18.10
CA GLU A 15 -2.87 1.93 -17.04
C GLU A 15 -4.35 1.54 -17.05
N ALA A 16 -4.84 1.10 -15.89
CA ALA A 16 -6.20 0.62 -15.73
C ALA A 16 -7.10 1.57 -14.90
N ARG A 17 -6.52 2.48 -14.11
CA ARG A 17 -7.28 3.38 -13.22
C ARG A 17 -7.72 4.65 -13.93
N MET A 18 -6.89 5.17 -14.85
CA MET A 18 -7.16 6.42 -15.58
C MET A 18 -6.89 6.25 -17.09
N PRO A 19 -7.54 5.27 -17.76
CA PRO A 19 -7.24 4.95 -19.16
C PRO A 19 -7.54 6.13 -20.10
N ASP A 20 -8.59 6.89 -19.83
CA ASP A 20 -8.98 8.03 -20.66
C ASP A 20 -8.00 9.20 -20.55
N GLU A 21 -7.47 9.45 -19.35
CA GLU A 21 -6.45 10.48 -19.15
C GLU A 21 -5.16 10.14 -19.90
N MET A 22 -4.75 8.86 -19.84
CA MET A 22 -3.59 8.37 -20.56
C MET A 22 -3.79 8.47 -22.07
N ALA A 23 -4.95 8.05 -22.57
CA ALA A 23 -5.30 8.15 -23.99
C ALA A 23 -5.33 9.61 -24.46
N SER A 24 -5.89 10.52 -23.65
CA SER A 24 -5.90 11.96 -23.92
C SER A 24 -4.48 12.53 -23.99
N LEU A 25 -3.61 12.16 -23.05
CA LEU A 25 -2.20 12.60 -23.04
C LEU A 25 -1.47 12.18 -24.31
N ILE A 26 -1.65 10.93 -24.76
CA ILE A 26 -1.05 10.41 -26.00
C ILE A 26 -1.56 11.18 -27.23
N ARG A 27 -2.88 11.39 -27.33
CA ARG A 27 -3.48 12.16 -28.45
C ARG A 27 -2.97 13.60 -28.49
N ARG A 28 -2.85 14.27 -27.33
CA ARG A 28 -2.32 15.64 -27.23
C ARG A 28 -0.88 15.78 -27.75
N HIS A 29 -0.09 14.70 -27.68
CA HIS A 29 1.26 14.67 -28.22
C HIS A 29 1.33 14.04 -29.62
N GLY A 30 0.21 13.92 -30.33
CA GLY A 30 0.16 13.44 -31.71
C GLY A 30 0.36 11.94 -31.86
N GLY A 31 0.12 11.14 -30.82
CA GLY A 31 0.17 9.68 -30.88
C GLY A 31 -1.22 9.04 -30.99
N VAL A 32 -1.24 7.73 -31.28
CA VAL A 32 -2.46 6.90 -31.32
C VAL A 32 -2.48 5.98 -30.10
N PRO A 33 -3.41 6.15 -29.14
CA PRO A 33 -3.44 5.36 -27.92
C PRO A 33 -4.02 3.95 -28.16
N LEU A 34 -3.38 2.93 -27.59
CA LEU A 34 -3.86 1.54 -27.52
C LEU A 34 -3.91 1.09 -26.06
N GLY A 35 -5.11 1.01 -25.48
CA GLY A 35 -5.29 0.56 -24.10
C GLY A 35 -5.18 -0.96 -23.98
N ALA A 36 -4.35 -1.43 -23.06
CA ALA A 36 -4.18 -2.83 -22.71
C ALA A 36 -4.16 -2.98 -21.17
N PRO A 37 -5.29 -2.75 -20.47
CA PRO A 37 -5.33 -2.79 -19.01
C PRO A 37 -4.98 -4.19 -18.49
N VAL A 38 -3.96 -4.28 -17.62
CA VAL A 38 -3.43 -5.57 -17.11
C VAL A 38 -3.77 -5.83 -15.64
N LEU A 39 -4.43 -4.88 -14.97
CA LEU A 39 -4.72 -4.93 -13.53
C LEU A 39 -6.16 -4.46 -13.28
N GLN A 40 -6.84 -5.15 -12.37
CA GLN A 40 -8.10 -4.70 -11.79
C GLN A 40 -7.99 -4.75 -10.26
N GLU A 41 -8.30 -3.64 -9.60
CA GLU A 41 -8.32 -3.58 -8.14
C GLU A 41 -9.73 -3.96 -7.64
N HIS A 42 -9.83 -5.02 -6.85
CA HIS A 42 -11.04 -5.38 -6.13
C HIS A 42 -10.89 -5.00 -4.67
N TYR A 43 -11.62 -3.97 -4.23
CA TYR A 43 -11.69 -3.62 -2.82
C TYR A 43 -12.63 -4.58 -2.09
N LEU A 44 -12.04 -5.48 -1.31
CA LEU A 44 -12.77 -6.33 -0.37
C LEU A 44 -13.17 -5.49 0.85
N LYS A 45 -14.29 -4.77 0.74
CA LYS A 45 -14.93 -4.15 1.92
C LYS A 45 -15.30 -5.27 2.90
N ASP A 46 -15.05 -5.04 4.19
CA ASP A 46 -15.43 -5.94 5.28
C ASP A 46 -14.88 -7.37 5.15
N SER A 47 -13.66 -7.52 4.63
CA SER A 47 -12.99 -8.82 4.59
C SER A 47 -12.91 -9.45 5.99
N PRO A 48 -13.55 -10.61 6.22
CA PRO A 48 -13.48 -11.31 7.52
C PRO A 48 -12.04 -11.66 7.90
N GLN A 49 -11.19 -11.91 6.91
CA GLN A 49 -9.77 -12.19 7.12
C GLN A 49 -9.02 -10.98 7.67
N VAL A 50 -9.36 -9.76 7.22
CA VAL A 50 -8.76 -8.52 7.75
C VAL A 50 -9.25 -8.27 9.17
N GLN A 51 -10.54 -8.45 9.44
CA GLN A 51 -11.11 -8.30 10.79
C GLN A 51 -10.49 -9.30 11.78
N GLN A 52 -10.30 -10.55 11.34
CA GLN A 52 -9.63 -11.57 12.15
C GLN A 52 -8.17 -11.20 12.40
N ALA A 53 -7.43 -10.76 11.38
CA ALA A 53 -6.03 -10.34 11.56
C ALA A 53 -5.90 -9.16 12.54
N ILE A 54 -6.84 -8.20 12.51
CA ILE A 54 -6.91 -7.10 13.48
C ILE A 54 -7.16 -7.65 14.88
N THR A 55 -8.12 -8.57 15.02
CA THR A 55 -8.44 -9.23 16.29
C THR A 55 -7.24 -9.99 16.86
N ASP A 56 -6.51 -10.72 16.03
CA ASP A 56 -5.31 -11.47 16.42
C ASP A 56 -4.20 -10.54 16.92
N VAL A 57 -4.00 -9.41 16.24
CA VAL A 57 -3.07 -8.36 16.69
C VAL A 57 -3.52 -7.78 18.03
N CYS A 58 -4.80 -7.42 18.18
CA CYS A 58 -5.33 -6.90 19.44
C CYS A 58 -5.13 -7.89 20.59
N ASN A 59 -5.39 -9.18 20.36
CA ASN A 59 -5.19 -10.28 21.31
C ASN A 59 -3.71 -10.57 21.63
N GLY A 60 -2.76 -9.92 20.97
CA GLY A 60 -1.33 -10.12 21.19
C GLY A 60 -0.79 -11.46 20.67
N THR A 61 -1.53 -12.15 19.80
CA THR A 61 -1.08 -13.43 19.21
C THR A 61 -0.10 -13.24 18.05
N VAL A 62 0.07 -11.99 17.59
CA VAL A 62 0.99 -11.61 16.53
C VAL A 62 2.26 -10.98 17.11
N GLY A 63 3.36 -11.74 17.09
CA GLY A 63 4.67 -11.23 17.52
C GLY A 63 5.37 -10.36 16.47
N VAL A 64 5.07 -10.55 15.18
CA VAL A 64 5.69 -9.82 14.07
C VAL A 64 4.63 -9.44 13.04
N ALA A 65 4.58 -8.16 12.66
CA ALA A 65 3.67 -7.64 11.63
C ALA A 65 4.46 -7.00 10.48
N ILE A 66 4.31 -7.53 9.26
CA ILE A 66 5.03 -7.06 8.07
C ILE A 66 4.07 -6.37 7.10
N PHE A 67 4.28 -5.07 6.89
CA PHE A 67 3.45 -4.26 6.01
C PHE A 67 4.11 -4.03 4.65
N LEU A 68 3.42 -4.44 3.58
CA LEU A 68 3.96 -4.48 2.21
C LEU A 68 3.62 -3.25 1.37
N THR A 69 2.40 -2.73 1.51
CA THR A 69 1.84 -1.63 0.70
C THR A 69 1.17 -0.57 1.57
N GLY A 70 1.16 0.68 1.10
CA GLY A 70 0.48 1.76 1.82
C GLY A 70 -1.03 1.60 1.85
N VAL A 71 -1.63 1.21 0.72
CA VAL A 71 -3.09 1.05 0.59
C VAL A 71 -3.64 -0.03 1.51
N GLY A 72 -2.96 -1.19 1.62
CA GLY A 72 -3.39 -2.24 2.55
C GLY A 72 -3.19 -1.86 4.02
N THR A 73 -2.11 -1.14 4.33
CA THR A 73 -1.86 -0.64 5.69
C THR A 73 -2.95 0.36 6.11
N GLN A 74 -3.30 1.29 5.22
CA GLN A 74 -4.36 2.25 5.45
C GLN A 74 -5.72 1.56 5.60
N ALA A 75 -6.02 0.59 4.75
CA ALA A 75 -7.25 -0.19 4.83
C ALA A 75 -7.38 -0.92 6.18
N MET A 76 -6.31 -1.52 6.70
CA MET A 76 -6.35 -2.14 8.04
C MET A 76 -6.63 -1.13 9.15
N MET A 77 -6.06 0.08 9.09
CA MET A 77 -6.34 1.14 10.08
C MET A 77 -7.81 1.57 10.02
N GLU A 78 -8.37 1.70 8.81
CA GLU A 78 -9.78 2.05 8.59
C GLU A 78 -10.72 0.93 9.04
N THR A 79 -10.37 -0.34 8.81
CA THR A 79 -11.14 -1.48 9.31
C THR A 79 -11.10 -1.56 10.84
N ALA A 80 -9.94 -1.34 11.46
CA ALA A 80 -9.84 -1.31 12.93
C ALA A 80 -10.66 -0.16 13.53
N ALA A 81 -10.71 1.00 12.84
CA ALA A 81 -11.57 2.11 13.21
C ALA A 81 -13.06 1.77 13.09
N ALA A 82 -13.46 1.12 11.98
CA ALA A 82 -14.83 0.66 11.77
C ALA A 82 -15.27 -0.41 12.79
N MET A 83 -14.32 -1.23 13.26
CA MET A 83 -14.53 -2.19 14.34
C MET A 83 -14.56 -1.55 15.74
N GLY A 84 -14.20 -0.27 15.88
CA GLY A 84 -14.11 0.44 17.16
C GLY A 84 -12.89 0.09 18.01
N CYS A 85 -11.90 -0.62 17.46
CA CYS A 85 -10.71 -1.09 18.18
C CYS A 85 -9.39 -0.49 17.65
N GLN A 86 -9.44 0.65 16.95
CA GLN A 86 -8.24 1.26 16.36
C GLN A 86 -7.15 1.57 17.39
N ASP A 87 -7.50 2.12 18.55
CA ASP A 87 -6.53 2.48 19.57
C ASP A 87 -5.86 1.23 20.18
N GLU A 88 -6.63 0.17 20.41
CA GLU A 88 -6.14 -1.13 20.86
C GLU A 88 -5.22 -1.75 19.81
N PHE A 89 -5.63 -1.76 18.55
CA PHE A 89 -4.83 -2.28 17.44
C PHE A 89 -3.48 -1.55 17.32
N VAL A 90 -3.49 -0.21 17.40
CA VAL A 90 -2.28 0.61 17.40
C VAL A 90 -1.41 0.31 18.63
N ALA A 91 -2.00 0.15 19.81
CA ALA A 91 -1.28 -0.18 21.03
C ALA A 91 -0.60 -1.55 20.93
N SER A 92 -1.32 -2.58 20.46
CA SER A 92 -0.76 -3.92 20.29
C SER A 92 0.35 -3.96 19.23
N LEU A 93 0.21 -3.20 18.13
CA LEU A 93 1.29 -3.05 17.15
C LEU A 93 2.55 -2.39 17.73
N ARG A 94 2.45 -1.56 18.77
CA ARG A 94 3.65 -1.00 19.44
C ARG A 94 4.40 -2.04 20.27
N ASN A 95 3.72 -3.11 20.67
CA ASN A 95 4.32 -4.21 21.43
C ASN A 95 4.82 -5.36 20.54
N ALA A 96 4.45 -5.36 19.25
CA ALA A 96 4.94 -6.31 18.25
C ALA A 96 6.16 -5.76 17.49
N THR A 97 6.95 -6.66 16.89
CA THR A 97 7.95 -6.26 15.90
C THR A 97 7.25 -5.86 14.60
N VAL A 98 7.27 -4.57 14.29
CA VAL A 98 6.61 -4.03 13.08
C VAL A 98 7.64 -3.71 12.01
N VAL A 99 7.50 -4.35 10.84
CA VAL A 99 8.37 -4.14 9.69
C VAL A 99 7.60 -3.47 8.56
N ALA A 100 8.14 -2.39 8.01
CA ALA A 100 7.62 -1.76 6.80
C ALA A 100 8.56 -1.99 5.62
N ARG A 101 8.13 -2.77 4.62
CA ARG A 101 8.98 -3.13 3.47
C ARG A 101 9.36 -1.92 2.60
N SER A 102 8.51 -0.88 2.56
CA SER A 102 8.71 0.27 1.68
C SER A 102 8.25 1.58 2.32
N PRO A 103 8.58 2.76 1.74
CA PRO A 103 8.17 4.05 2.30
C PRO A 103 6.65 4.23 2.39
N LYS A 104 5.88 3.53 1.54
CA LYS A 104 4.41 3.63 1.49
C LYS A 104 3.73 3.17 2.79
N PRO A 105 3.88 1.91 3.25
CA PRO A 105 3.37 1.49 4.55
C PRO A 105 4.02 2.27 5.71
N ALA A 106 5.31 2.59 5.61
CA ALA A 106 6.02 3.32 6.66
C ALA A 106 5.41 4.70 6.94
N ARG A 107 4.92 5.40 5.90
CA ARG A 107 4.24 6.69 6.05
C ARG A 107 2.95 6.56 6.87
N VAL A 108 2.16 5.52 6.64
CA VAL A 108 0.90 5.27 7.35
C VAL A 108 1.20 4.96 8.82
N LEU A 109 2.10 3.99 9.07
CA LEU A 109 2.50 3.59 10.43
C LEU A 109 3.05 4.77 11.25
N ARG A 110 3.86 5.64 10.64
CA ARG A 110 4.39 6.86 11.29
C ARG A 110 3.30 7.86 11.66
N ARG A 111 2.24 8.01 10.85
CA ARG A 111 1.10 8.88 11.18
C ARG A 111 0.40 8.41 12.46
N HIS A 112 0.34 7.10 12.71
CA HIS A 112 -0.21 6.50 13.93
C HIS A 112 0.83 6.34 15.06
N LYS A 113 2.05 6.88 14.88
CA LYS A 113 3.15 6.79 15.85
C LYS A 113 3.47 5.34 16.24
N ILE A 114 3.43 4.43 15.27
CA ILE A 114 3.85 3.04 15.45
C ILE A 114 5.36 2.97 15.15
N PRO A 115 6.19 2.42 16.06
CA PRO A 115 7.61 2.23 15.80
C PRO A 115 7.80 1.23 14.66
N ILE A 116 8.77 1.48 13.79
CA ILE A 116 9.07 0.60 12.66
C ILE A 116 10.48 0.10 12.87
N GLU A 117 10.63 -1.21 12.99
CA GLU A 117 11.93 -1.85 12.86
C GLU A 117 12.41 -1.66 11.42
N SER A 118 13.50 -0.91 11.30
CA SER A 118 14.14 -0.73 10.00
C SER A 118 14.73 -2.08 9.59
N CYS A 119 14.46 -2.53 8.37
CA CYS A 119 15.31 -3.52 7.70
C CYS A 119 16.66 -2.87 7.32
N ARG A 120 17.28 -2.12 8.23
CA ARG A 120 18.73 -1.98 8.28
C ARG A 120 19.21 -3.17 9.09
N ARG A 121 20.17 -3.91 8.55
CA ARG A 121 20.86 -4.99 9.23
C ARG A 121 21.30 -4.49 10.62
N ASN A 122 20.63 -4.89 11.69
CA ASN A 122 21.16 -4.71 13.04
C ASN A 122 22.32 -5.69 13.19
N PRO A 123 23.48 -5.29 13.78
CA PRO A 123 24.53 -6.23 14.13
C PRO A 123 23.95 -7.26 15.08
N ILE A 124 24.30 -8.51 14.83
CA ILE A 124 24.01 -9.69 15.63
C ILE A 124 24.19 -9.34 17.12
N HIS A 125 23.14 -9.44 17.93
CA HIS A 125 23.31 -9.52 19.39
C HIS A 125 24.08 -10.81 19.69
N PRO A 126 25.18 -10.77 20.46
CA PRO A 126 25.89 -11.99 20.82
C PRO A 126 24.99 -12.83 21.71
N LEU A 127 24.81 -14.09 21.30
CA LEU A 127 24.23 -15.13 22.14
C LEU A 127 25.09 -15.23 23.39
N THR A 128 24.52 -14.83 24.52
CA THR A 128 25.03 -15.16 25.87
C THR A 128 23.85 -15.63 26.68
#